data_AF-A0A517XVL6-F1
#
_entry.id   AF-A0A517XVL6-F1
#
_cell.length_a   1.000
_cell.length_b   1.000
_cell.length_c   1.000
_cell.angle_alpha   90.00
_cell.angle_beta   90.00
_cell.angle_gamma   90.00
#
_symmetry.space_group_name_H-M   'P 1'
#
loop_
_entity.id
_entity.type
_entity.pdbx_description
1 polymer ?
#
loop_
_entity_poly.entity_id
_entity_poly.type
_entity_poly.pdbx_seq_one_letter_code
_entity_poly.pdbx_strand_id
1 'polypeptide(L)' 'MVAARRAPSSELVLSPAAEAFVADLARAAYDVALRHGITGPFADLELALWRELRDVVMERPAGCRGGAA' A
#
# COMPACT_ATOMS: atom_id res chain seq x y z
N MET A 1 -24.93 -26.71 -1.60
CA MET A 1 -23.65 -26.03 -1.36
C MET A 1 -23.96 -24.56 -1.14
N VAL A 2 -24.11 -24.15 0.13
CA VAL A 2 -24.53 -22.78 0.50
C VAL A 2 -23.33 -21.87 0.32
N ALA A 3 -23.42 -20.90 -0.59
CA ALA A 3 -22.45 -19.82 -0.67
C ALA A 3 -22.46 -19.10 0.69
N ALA A 4 -21.38 -19.25 1.45
CA ALA A 4 -21.20 -18.50 2.68
C ALA A 4 -21.28 -17.01 2.31
N ARG A 5 -22.36 -16.36 2.73
CA ARG A 5 -22.57 -14.92 2.58
C ARG A 5 -21.39 -14.26 3.30
N ARG A 6 -20.43 -13.72 2.55
CA ARG A 6 -19.32 -12.94 3.12
C ARG A 6 -19.97 -11.84 3.97
N ALA A 7 -19.68 -11.86 5.27
CA ALA A 7 -20.11 -10.79 6.16
C ALA A 7 -19.72 -9.43 5.53
N PRO A 8 -20.56 -8.39 5.63
CA PRO A 8 -20.17 -7.08 5.17
C PRO A 8 -18.87 -6.70 5.89
N SER A 9 -17.84 -6.30 5.14
CA SER A 9 -16.53 -5.90 5.66
C SER A 9 -16.57 -4.56 6.41
N SER A 10 -17.69 -4.28 7.08
CA SER A 10 -17.92 -3.12 7.93
C SER A 10 -17.01 -3.23 9.15
N GLU A 11 -15.75 -2.77 8.99
CA GLU A 11 -14.80 -2.27 10.00
C GLU A 11 -13.34 -2.36 9.52
N LEU A 12 -13.07 -2.12 8.23
CA LEU A 12 -11.73 -1.65 7.81
C LEU A 12 -11.51 -0.20 8.28
N VAL A 13 -11.80 0.09 9.55
CA VAL A 13 -11.34 1.33 10.17
C VAL A 13 -9.87 1.11 10.44
N LEU A 14 -9.06 1.37 9.43
CA LEU A 14 -7.63 1.50 9.60
C LEU A 14 -7.41 2.56 10.68
N SER A 15 -6.46 2.30 11.58
CA SER A 15 -6.02 3.37 12.46
C SER A 15 -5.57 4.56 11.61
N PRO A 16 -5.68 5.82 12.08
CA PRO A 16 -5.24 6.97 11.29
C PRO A 16 -3.80 6.82 10.75
N ALA A 17 -2.92 6.13 11.49
CA ALA A 17 -1.57 5.80 11.06
C ALA A 17 -1.51 4.73 9.96
N ALA A 18 -2.41 3.74 9.97
CA ALA A 18 -2.51 2.76 8.91
C ALA A 18 -3.14 3.36 7.65
N GLU A 19 -4.16 4.23 7.80
CA GLU A 19 -4.78 4.96 6.69
C GLU A 19 -3.77 5.90 6.00
N ALA A 20 -3.00 6.66 6.78
CA ALA A 20 -1.93 7.52 6.23
C ALA A 20 -0.90 6.70 5.43
N PHE A 21 -0.54 5.52 5.92
CA PHE A 21 0.39 4.66 5.20
C PHE A 21 -0.18 4.08 3.91
N VAL A 22 -1.47 3.71 3.92
CA VAL A 22 -2.15 3.30 2.69
C VAL A 22 -2.18 4.46 1.69
N ALA A 23 -2.40 5.69 2.15
CA ALA A 23 -2.34 6.87 1.30
C ALA A 23 -0.93 7.09 0.71
N ASP A 24 0.13 6.91 1.49
CA ASP A 24 1.52 7.02 1.00
C ASP A 24 1.84 5.96 -0.06
N LEU A 25 1.46 4.71 0.19
CA LEU A 25 1.61 3.61 -0.78
C LEU A 25 0.81 3.87 -2.06
N ALA A 26 -0.45 4.31 -1.92
CA ALA A 26 -1.32 4.60 -3.05
C ALA A 26 -0.76 5.76 -3.89
N ARG A 27 -0.22 6.80 -3.25
CA ARG A 27 0.43 7.92 -3.92
C ARG A 27 1.65 7.46 -4.72
N ALA A 28 2.54 6.70 -4.10
CA ALA A 28 3.72 6.17 -4.78
C ALA A 28 3.34 5.30 -5.99
N ALA A 29 2.34 4.41 -5.83
CA ALA A 29 1.83 3.60 -6.93
C ALA A 29 1.25 4.44 -8.07
N TYR A 30 0.49 5.47 -7.74
CA TYR A 30 -0.11 6.38 -8.72
C TYR A 30 0.95 7.17 -9.50
N ASP A 31 1.98 7.67 -8.82
CA ASP A 31 3.08 8.40 -9.46
C ASP A 31 3.88 7.50 -10.41
N VAL A 32 4.05 6.21 -10.09
CA VAL A 32 4.63 5.23 -11.02
C VAL A 32 3.72 5.00 -12.22
N ALA A 33 2.43 4.78 -12.00
CA ALA A 33 1.47 4.54 -13.08
C ALA A 33 1.39 5.73 -14.06
N LEU A 34 1.41 6.96 -13.54
CA LEU A 34 1.43 8.18 -14.37
C LEU A 34 2.71 8.30 -15.19
N ARG A 35 3.88 8.00 -14.59
CA ARG A 35 5.18 8.06 -15.29
C ARG A 35 5.33 6.99 -16.35
N HIS A 36 4.83 5.78 -16.09
CA HIS A 36 4.92 4.65 -17.01
C HIS A 36 3.95 4.80 -18.19
N GLY A 37 2.79 5.41 -17.96
CA GLY A 37 1.74 5.51 -18.99
C GLY A 37 1.17 4.14 -19.38
N ILE A 38 0.52 4.07 -20.55
CA ILE A 38 -0.10 2.84 -21.09
C ILE A 38 0.83 2.14 -22.09
N THR A 39 2.11 2.51 -22.12
CA THR A 39 3.01 2.19 -23.22
C THR A 39 4.25 1.48 -22.70
N GLY A 40 4.22 0.14 -22.72
CA GLY A 40 5.33 -0.67 -22.26
C GLY A 40 4.87 -2.08 -21.87
N PRO A 41 5.82 -3.02 -21.69
CA PRO A 41 5.54 -4.31 -21.09
C PRO A 41 5.03 -4.13 -19.65
N PHE A 42 3.95 -4.82 -19.31
CA PHE A 42 3.39 -4.78 -17.95
C PHE A 42 4.41 -5.18 -16.86
N ALA A 43 5.37 -6.04 -17.19
CA ALA A 43 6.43 -6.46 -16.26
C ALA A 43 7.33 -5.30 -15.80
N ASP A 44 7.57 -4.31 -16.67
CA ASP A 44 8.37 -3.13 -16.30
C ASP A 44 7.60 -2.22 -15.34
N LEU A 45 6.27 -2.10 -15.53
CA LEU A 45 5.38 -1.42 -14.60
C LEU A 45 5.34 -2.14 -13.24
N GLU A 46 5.18 -3.47 -13.24
CA GLU A 46 5.15 -4.27 -12.02
C GLU A 46 6.45 -4.12 -11.22
N LEU A 47 7.60 -4.18 -11.90
CA LEU A 47 8.90 -4.00 -11.25
C LEU A 47 9.08 -2.58 -10.71
N ALA A 48 8.65 -1.56 -11.44
CA ALA A 48 8.71 -0.17 -10.98
C ALA A 48 7.82 0.06 -9.76
N LEU A 49 6.59 -0.47 -9.75
CA LEU A 49 5.68 -0.43 -8.61
C LEU A 49 6.30 -1.11 -7.38
N TRP A 50 6.87 -2.30 -7.57
CA TRP A 50 7.47 -3.04 -6.46
C TRP A 50 8.60 -2.26 -5.78
N ARG A 51 9.47 -1.59 -6.55
CA ARG A 51 10.58 -0.80 -6.01
C ARG A 51 10.07 0.37 -5.17
N GLU A 52 9.15 1.15 -5.72
CA GLU A 52 8.66 2.37 -5.09
C GLU A 52 7.81 2.07 -3.84
N LEU A 53 6.98 1.03 -3.89
CA LEU A 53 6.25 0.56 -2.71
C LEU A 53 7.20 0.04 -1.61
N ARG A 54 8.27 -0.65 -1.99
CA ARG A 54 9.29 -1.12 -1.03
C ARG A 54 9.99 0.06 -0.37
N ASP A 55 10.32 1.10 -1.10
CA ASP A 55 10.98 2.28 -0.55
C ASP A 55 10.09 2.96 0.50
N VAL A 56 8.79 3.14 0.22
CA VAL A 56 7.80 3.64 1.20
C VAL A 56 7.74 2.76 2.47
N VAL A 57 7.81 1.44 2.32
CA VAL A 57 7.84 0.50 3.46
C VAL A 57 9.11 0.65 4.28
N MET A 58 10.26 0.86 3.64
CA MET A 58 11.58 0.95 4.30
C MET A 58 11.82 2.32 4.94
N GLU A 59 11.31 3.39 4.34
CA GLU A 59 11.39 4.75 4.84
C GLU A 59 10.49 4.99 6.05
N ARG A 60 9.47 4.14 6.24
CA ARG A 60 8.68 4.17 7.45
C ARG A 60 9.55 3.68 8.62
N PRO A 61 9.90 4.55 9.58
CA PRO A 61 10.58 4.08 10.77
C PRO A 61 9.66 3.05 11.44
N ALA A 62 10.15 1.83 11.64
CA ALA A 62 9.51 0.86 12.52
C ALA A 62 9.29 1.59 13.84
N GLY A 63 8.02 1.92 14.13
CA GLY A 63 7.67 2.80 15.24
C GLY A 63 8.43 2.41 16.51
N CYS A 64 8.95 3.41 17.20
CA CYS A 64 9.59 3.33 18.52
C CYS A 64 9.14 2.10 19.31
N ARG A 65 9.93 1.02 19.25
CA ARG A 65 9.74 -0.16 20.09
C ARG A 65 10.37 0.16 21.44
N GLY A 66 9.67 0.92 22.28
CA GLY A 66 10.14 1.25 23.62
C GLY A 66 9.58 2.56 24.15
N GLY A 67 8.46 2.49 24.85
CA GLY A 67 7.95 3.56 25.70
C GLY A 67 7.46 2.96 27.01
N ALA A 68 8.36 2.80 27.98
CA ALA A 68 8.06 2.73 29.40
C ALA A 68 9.37 3.03 30.16
N ALA A 69 9.57 4.31 30.44
CA ALA A 69 10.39 4.78 31.55
C ALA A 69 9.42 5.30 32.62
#